data_AF-A0A2W2L8Y4-F1
#
_entry.id   AF-A0A2W2L8Y4-F1
#
_cell.length_a   1.000
_cell.length_b   1.000
_cell.length_c   1.000
_cell.angle_alpha   90.00
_cell.angle_beta   90.00
_cell.angle_gamma   90.00
#
_symmetry.space_group_name_H-M   'P 1'
#
loop_
_entity.id
_entity.type
_entity.pdbx_description
1 polymer ?
#
loop_
_entity_poly.entity_id
_entity_poly.type
_entity_poly.pdbx_seq_one_letter_code
_entity_poly.pdbx_strand_id
1 'polypeptide(L)'
;MRTRPPRTHARRSALAAAVAAAATVAVLALPQQAGAAESSPVGFGAGTTGGGSASAVTVSTLSAFKSAVAGSTAKVVKVSGTIPLSGQVDIGANTTVLGVGSSSGFTGGGLRLKNVGNVVLRNLNISKAVGTDAITVQGSTKVWIDHNSLSSDRDHGKDYYDGLLDITHASDYVTVSWNTFKDHYKGSLAGHSDSNASEDTGHLRVTYHHNWFNNVNSRIPSLRFGTGHFYDNYVVGADTAVHSRMGAQMLVENNVFRSTKVAVTTNRDSETDGYANLRGNDLGGATTEISQSGSFTSPPYGYSAEAASSVASSVTAGAGAGKI
;
A
#
# COMPACT_ATOMS: atom_id res chain seq x y z
N MET A 1 -38.54 -72.21 54.04
CA MET A 1 -39.09 -71.42 52.91
C MET A 1 -38.00 -70.48 52.42
N ARG A 2 -37.64 -70.59 51.13
CA ARG A 2 -37.18 -69.53 50.19
C ARG A 2 -36.07 -68.57 50.66
N THR A 3 -35.01 -68.23 49.94
CA THR A 3 -34.39 -68.55 48.64
C THR A 3 -33.14 -67.67 48.64
N ARG A 4 -31.92 -68.21 48.45
CA ARG A 4 -30.71 -67.38 48.24
C ARG A 4 -30.67 -66.87 46.79
N PRO A 5 -30.39 -65.58 46.53
CA PRO A 5 -30.14 -65.09 45.18
C PRO A 5 -28.68 -65.32 44.74
N PRO A 6 -28.40 -65.26 43.43
CA PRO A 6 -27.21 -65.84 42.82
C PRO A 6 -26.00 -64.90 42.84
N ARG A 7 -24.81 -65.52 42.91
CA ARG A 7 -23.50 -64.88 42.73
C ARG A 7 -23.33 -64.45 41.28
N THR A 8 -23.17 -63.16 41.03
CA THR A 8 -22.71 -62.62 39.75
C THR A 8 -21.21 -62.30 39.84
N HIS A 9 -20.43 -62.92 38.94
CA HIS A 9 -19.02 -62.62 38.75
C HIS A 9 -18.87 -61.30 38.00
N ALA A 10 -18.49 -60.23 38.69
CA ALA A 10 -18.05 -58.99 38.04
C ALA A 10 -16.57 -59.16 37.62
N ARG A 11 -16.34 -59.30 36.31
CA ARG A 11 -15.01 -59.18 35.70
C ARG A 11 -14.47 -57.77 35.96
N ARG A 12 -13.37 -57.66 36.69
CA ARG A 12 -12.59 -56.42 36.81
C ARG A 12 -11.77 -56.24 35.53
N SER A 13 -12.23 -55.39 34.63
CA SER A 13 -11.41 -54.86 33.54
C SER A 13 -10.52 -53.75 34.11
N ALA A 14 -9.21 -53.98 34.17
CA ALA A 14 -8.24 -52.95 34.53
C ALA A 14 -8.11 -51.96 33.37
N LEU A 15 -8.56 -50.71 33.58
CA LEU A 15 -8.30 -49.62 32.65
C LEU A 15 -6.89 -49.09 32.93
N ALA A 16 -5.93 -49.38 32.05
CA ALA A 16 -4.62 -48.75 32.07
C ALA A 16 -4.77 -47.31 31.55
N ALA A 17 -4.56 -46.32 32.42
CA ALA A 17 -4.49 -44.92 32.01
C ALA A 17 -3.12 -44.64 31.40
N ALA A 18 -3.05 -44.54 30.07
CA ALA A 18 -1.88 -44.03 29.38
C ALA A 18 -1.89 -42.50 29.42
N VAL A 19 -1.01 -41.90 30.21
CA VAL A 19 -0.75 -40.46 30.19
C VAL A 19 0.19 -40.18 29.01
N ALA A 20 -0.37 -39.68 27.90
CA ALA A 20 0.43 -39.16 26.80
C ALA A 20 0.90 -37.75 27.16
N ALA A 21 2.20 -37.59 27.46
CA ALA A 21 2.83 -36.29 27.57
C ALA A 21 2.88 -35.63 26.18
N ALA A 22 2.06 -34.62 25.95
CA ALA A 22 2.14 -33.82 24.74
C ALA A 22 3.35 -32.88 24.82
N ALA A 23 4.44 -33.23 24.12
CA ALA A 23 5.53 -32.30 23.88
C ALA A 23 5.05 -31.22 22.90
N THR A 24 4.81 -30.01 23.39
CA THR A 24 4.58 -28.84 22.53
C THR A 24 5.89 -28.46 21.86
N VAL A 25 6.06 -28.88 20.60
CA VAL A 25 7.11 -28.36 19.73
C VAL A 25 6.70 -26.95 19.34
N ALA A 26 7.37 -25.95 19.89
CA ALA A 26 7.29 -24.58 19.38
C ALA A 26 7.90 -24.58 17.98
N VAL A 27 7.06 -24.56 16.95
CA VAL A 27 7.50 -24.32 15.58
C VAL A 27 7.90 -22.85 15.51
N LEU A 28 9.20 -22.58 15.63
CA LEU A 28 9.79 -21.31 15.22
C LEU A 28 9.49 -21.16 13.73
N ALA A 29 8.51 -20.32 13.39
CA ALA A 29 8.28 -19.90 12.01
C ALA A 29 9.56 -19.21 11.54
N LEU A 30 10.31 -19.86 10.66
CA LEU A 30 11.44 -19.22 9.98
C LEU A 30 10.87 -18.03 9.19
N PRO A 31 11.53 -16.86 9.20
CA PRO A 31 11.12 -15.75 8.35
C PRO A 31 11.09 -16.26 6.91
N GLN A 32 9.91 -16.12 6.30
CA GLN A 32 9.69 -16.50 4.91
C GLN A 32 10.71 -15.74 4.07
N GLN A 33 11.55 -16.46 3.30
CA GLN A 33 12.40 -15.80 2.31
C GLN A 33 11.51 -14.93 1.44
N ALA A 34 11.90 -13.67 1.24
CA ALA A 34 11.21 -12.79 0.31
C ALA A 34 11.07 -13.53 -1.02
N GLY A 35 9.83 -13.84 -1.41
CA GLY A 35 9.55 -14.46 -2.69
C GLY A 35 10.02 -13.54 -3.82
N ALA A 36 10.04 -14.04 -5.05
CA ALA A 36 10.23 -13.17 -6.20
C ALA A 36 9.16 -12.07 -6.18
N ALA A 37 9.55 -10.82 -6.47
CA ALA A 37 8.61 -9.71 -6.53
C ALA A 37 7.48 -9.99 -7.52
N GLU A 38 6.27 -9.51 -7.24
CA GLU A 38 5.11 -9.83 -8.07
C GLU A 38 5.31 -9.35 -9.51
N SER A 39 4.85 -10.11 -10.49
CA SER A 39 4.90 -9.71 -11.90
C SER A 39 3.71 -8.84 -12.33
N SER A 40 2.70 -8.69 -11.48
CA SER A 40 1.46 -7.97 -11.76
C SER A 40 0.83 -7.42 -10.47
N PRO A 41 0.07 -6.31 -10.52
CA PRO A 41 -0.57 -5.74 -9.33
C PRO A 41 -1.64 -6.66 -8.75
N VAL A 42 -1.65 -6.77 -7.43
CA VAL A 42 -2.77 -7.29 -6.66
C VAL A 42 -3.63 -6.12 -6.20
N GLY A 43 -4.95 -6.25 -6.28
CA GLY A 43 -5.88 -5.22 -5.85
C GLY A 43 -6.64 -4.53 -6.97
N PHE A 44 -7.14 -3.32 -6.71
CA PHE A 44 -7.94 -2.58 -7.69
C PHE A 44 -7.18 -2.24 -8.98
N GLY A 45 -5.85 -2.16 -8.94
CA GLY A 45 -5.01 -1.98 -10.13
C GLY A 45 -4.80 -3.26 -10.96
N ALA A 46 -5.37 -4.41 -10.57
CA ALA A 46 -5.24 -5.68 -11.29
C ALA A 46 -5.54 -5.52 -12.80
N GLY A 47 -4.71 -6.15 -13.64
CA GLY A 47 -4.77 -6.05 -15.09
C GLY A 47 -4.01 -4.87 -15.70
N THR A 48 -3.32 -4.05 -14.90
CA THR A 48 -2.36 -3.05 -15.40
C THR A 48 -1.10 -3.75 -15.92
N THR A 49 -0.72 -3.48 -17.16
CA THR A 49 0.43 -4.09 -17.86
C THR A 49 1.50 -3.10 -18.28
N GLY A 50 1.18 -1.79 -18.26
CA GLY A 50 2.07 -0.73 -18.70
C GLY A 50 2.46 -0.89 -20.17
N GLY A 51 3.77 -0.90 -20.44
CA GLY A 51 4.35 -1.16 -21.75
C GLY A 51 4.31 -2.62 -22.19
N GLY A 52 3.89 -3.55 -21.32
CA GLY A 52 3.81 -4.97 -21.60
C GLY A 52 5.14 -5.53 -22.11
N SER A 53 5.11 -6.19 -23.27
CA SER A 53 6.26 -6.82 -23.91
C SER A 53 6.99 -5.90 -24.91
N ALA A 54 6.73 -4.59 -24.90
CA ALA A 54 7.43 -3.65 -25.78
C ALA A 54 8.94 -3.66 -25.52
N SER A 55 9.75 -3.54 -26.58
CA SER A 55 11.19 -3.43 -26.48
C SER A 55 11.59 -2.25 -25.58
N ALA A 56 12.48 -2.49 -24.64
CA ALA A 56 12.89 -1.48 -23.68
C ALA A 56 13.88 -0.46 -24.28
N VAL A 57 13.67 0.81 -23.98
CA VAL A 57 14.64 1.90 -24.24
C VAL A 57 15.22 2.35 -22.91
N THR A 58 16.55 2.44 -22.82
CA THR A 58 17.23 2.94 -21.61
C THR A 58 17.58 4.42 -21.77
N VAL A 59 17.30 5.21 -20.74
CA VAL A 59 17.53 6.66 -20.72
C VAL A 59 18.26 7.06 -19.43
N SER A 60 19.09 8.10 -19.52
CA SER A 60 19.87 8.64 -18.40
C SER A 60 19.86 10.17 -18.34
N THR A 61 19.09 10.83 -19.21
CA THR A 61 18.97 12.30 -19.26
C THR A 61 17.50 12.71 -19.27
N LEU A 62 17.22 13.91 -18.78
CA LEU A 62 15.85 14.45 -18.75
C LEU A 62 15.23 14.54 -20.15
N SER A 63 15.98 15.02 -21.14
CA SER A 63 15.47 15.14 -22.51
C SER A 63 15.12 13.78 -23.11
N ALA A 64 16.00 12.79 -22.97
CA ALA A 64 15.72 11.44 -23.47
C ALA A 64 14.53 10.80 -22.73
N PHE A 65 14.44 11.00 -21.42
CA PHE A 65 13.31 10.52 -20.63
C PHE A 65 11.98 11.12 -21.10
N LYS A 66 11.90 12.46 -21.23
CA LYS A 66 10.70 13.16 -21.71
C LYS A 66 10.25 12.65 -23.07
N SER A 67 11.17 12.46 -24.01
CA SER A 67 10.85 11.91 -25.33
C SER A 67 10.36 10.47 -25.26
N ALA A 68 10.98 9.63 -24.43
CA ALA A 68 10.68 8.21 -24.35
C ALA A 68 9.32 7.91 -23.71
N VAL A 69 8.84 8.74 -22.79
CA VAL A 69 7.57 8.51 -22.05
C VAL A 69 6.34 9.16 -22.68
N ALA A 70 6.50 9.94 -23.75
CA ALA A 70 5.40 10.67 -24.38
C ALA A 70 4.48 9.76 -25.23
N GLY A 71 3.24 10.23 -25.46
CA GLY A 71 2.26 9.58 -26.33
C GLY A 71 1.66 8.29 -25.76
N SER A 72 0.90 7.54 -26.57
CA SER A 72 0.08 6.42 -26.09
C SER A 72 0.51 5.03 -26.57
N THR A 73 1.51 4.93 -27.45
CA THR A 73 2.05 3.63 -27.90
C THR A 73 2.69 2.89 -26.73
N ALA A 74 2.50 1.57 -26.66
CA ALA A 74 3.09 0.72 -25.63
C ALA A 74 4.63 0.87 -25.59
N LYS A 75 5.17 1.10 -24.39
CA LYS A 75 6.60 1.42 -24.22
C LYS A 75 7.13 1.03 -22.84
N VAL A 76 8.33 0.47 -22.84
CA VAL A 76 9.10 0.21 -21.62
C VAL A 76 10.31 1.13 -21.60
N VAL A 77 10.36 2.03 -20.62
CA VAL A 77 11.41 3.03 -20.45
C VAL A 77 12.21 2.70 -19.20
N LYS A 78 13.46 2.27 -19.39
CA LYS A 78 14.40 1.98 -18.32
C LYS A 78 15.16 3.24 -17.94
N VAL A 79 15.11 3.63 -16.68
CA VAL A 79 15.85 4.78 -16.14
C VAL A 79 17.16 4.29 -15.56
N SER A 80 18.28 4.84 -16.02
CA SER A 80 19.61 4.51 -15.50
C SER A 80 20.25 5.74 -14.87
N GLY A 81 20.55 5.63 -13.58
CA GLY A 81 21.06 6.73 -12.77
C GLY A 81 19.96 7.65 -12.23
N THR A 82 20.37 8.72 -11.55
CA THR A 82 19.46 9.74 -11.00
C THR A 82 19.34 10.90 -11.98
N ILE A 83 18.13 11.17 -12.46
CA ILE A 83 17.82 12.26 -13.38
C ILE A 83 17.23 13.44 -12.59
N PRO A 84 17.89 14.62 -12.55
CA PRO A 84 17.29 15.80 -11.93
C PRO A 84 16.09 16.30 -12.75
N LEU A 85 15.01 16.62 -12.06
CA LEU A 85 13.78 17.18 -12.62
C LEU A 85 13.62 18.63 -12.15
N SER A 86 12.93 19.43 -12.97
CA SER A 86 12.41 20.73 -12.59
C SER A 86 10.92 20.74 -12.89
N GLY A 87 10.09 20.70 -11.85
CA GLY A 87 8.65 20.48 -11.97
C GLY A 87 8.29 19.03 -12.30
N GLN A 88 7.22 18.83 -13.06
CA GLN A 88 6.70 17.51 -13.41
C GLN A 88 7.05 17.06 -14.82
N VAL A 89 7.21 15.75 -15.00
CA VAL A 89 7.22 15.10 -16.31
C VAL A 89 5.95 14.29 -16.49
N ASP A 90 5.20 14.60 -17.56
CA ASP A 90 3.99 13.85 -17.93
C ASP A 90 4.34 12.48 -18.53
N ILE A 91 3.73 11.43 -18.00
CA ILE A 91 3.88 10.05 -18.46
C ILE A 91 2.67 9.69 -19.33
N GLY A 92 2.93 9.26 -20.56
CA GLY A 92 1.89 8.82 -21.49
C GLY A 92 1.29 7.45 -21.15
N ALA A 93 0.17 7.13 -21.79
CA ALA A 93 -0.51 5.84 -21.62
C ALA A 93 0.32 4.65 -22.11
N ASN A 94 0.00 3.44 -21.60
CA ASN A 94 0.67 2.18 -21.95
C ASN A 94 2.18 2.21 -21.68
N THR A 95 2.58 2.76 -20.53
CA THR A 95 3.98 2.99 -20.21
C THR A 95 4.40 2.19 -19.00
N THR A 96 5.55 1.53 -19.08
CA THR A 96 6.30 1.08 -17.90
C THR A 96 7.54 1.95 -17.76
N VAL A 97 7.66 2.69 -16.66
CA VAL A 97 8.90 3.34 -16.25
C VAL A 97 9.56 2.47 -15.19
N LEU A 98 10.77 1.99 -15.48
CA LEU A 98 11.48 1.01 -14.66
C LEU A 98 12.87 1.50 -14.29
N GLY A 99 13.20 1.61 -13.00
CA GLY A 99 14.57 1.90 -12.60
C GLY A 99 15.52 0.73 -12.85
N VAL A 100 16.74 1.03 -13.30
CA VAL A 100 17.82 0.04 -13.46
C VAL A 100 18.63 -0.03 -12.16
N GLY A 101 18.75 -1.22 -11.58
CA GLY A 101 19.43 -1.41 -10.30
C GLY A 101 18.72 -0.70 -9.14
N SER A 102 19.44 -0.45 -8.05
CA SER A 102 18.86 0.09 -6.81
C SER A 102 18.94 1.61 -6.67
N SER A 103 19.66 2.31 -7.55
CA SER A 103 19.98 3.74 -7.41
C SER A 103 19.38 4.63 -8.51
N SER A 104 18.53 4.07 -9.37
CA SER A 104 17.95 4.82 -10.48
C SER A 104 16.66 5.54 -10.10
N GLY A 105 16.40 6.68 -10.72
CA GLY A 105 15.17 7.45 -10.52
C GLY A 105 15.37 8.95 -10.71
N PHE A 106 14.73 9.75 -9.86
CA PHE A 106 14.53 11.18 -10.04
C PHE A 106 14.75 11.98 -8.76
N THR A 107 15.17 13.23 -8.90
CA THR A 107 15.28 14.17 -7.77
C THR A 107 14.86 15.58 -8.18
N GLY A 108 14.35 16.38 -7.24
CA GLY A 108 14.06 17.81 -7.46
C GLY A 108 12.68 18.11 -8.07
N GLY A 109 11.96 17.09 -8.54
CA GLY A 109 10.64 17.20 -9.14
C GLY A 109 9.92 15.85 -9.17
N GLY A 110 8.84 15.77 -9.94
CA GLY A 110 7.91 14.65 -9.88
C GLY A 110 7.50 14.07 -11.23
N LEU A 111 6.76 12.97 -11.18
CA LEU A 111 6.12 12.36 -12.34
C LEU A 111 4.61 12.59 -12.28
N ARG A 112 3.98 12.87 -13.43
CA ARG A 112 2.52 13.04 -13.50
C ARG A 112 1.89 12.13 -14.53
N LEU A 113 0.87 11.39 -14.10
CA LEU A 113 -0.05 10.63 -14.94
C LEU A 113 -1.33 11.46 -15.03
N LYS A 114 -1.59 12.07 -16.19
CA LYS A 114 -2.74 12.96 -16.39
C LYS A 114 -3.61 12.47 -17.53
N ASN A 115 -4.84 12.06 -17.23
CA ASN A 115 -5.82 11.56 -18.19
C ASN A 115 -5.28 10.38 -19.04
N VAL A 116 -4.53 9.47 -18.41
CA VAL A 116 -3.92 8.31 -19.08
C VAL A 116 -4.37 7.00 -18.47
N GLY A 117 -4.26 5.94 -19.27
CA GLY A 117 -4.55 4.58 -18.85
C GLY A 117 -3.31 3.69 -18.90
N ASN A 118 -3.29 2.66 -18.06
CA ASN A 118 -2.35 1.54 -18.15
C ASN A 118 -0.88 1.98 -17.98
N VAL A 119 -0.51 2.35 -16.76
CA VAL A 119 0.85 2.84 -16.44
C VAL A 119 1.44 2.09 -15.24
N VAL A 120 2.70 1.70 -15.37
CA VAL A 120 3.50 1.07 -14.31
C VAL A 120 4.68 1.99 -13.98
N LEU A 121 4.81 2.42 -12.72
CA LEU A 121 5.99 3.09 -12.19
C LEU A 121 6.66 2.15 -11.20
N ARG A 122 7.87 1.67 -11.53
CA ARG A 122 8.48 0.57 -10.79
C ARG A 122 9.97 0.73 -10.53
N ASN A 123 10.41 0.37 -9.33
CA ASN A 123 11.83 0.30 -8.97
C ASN A 123 12.57 1.66 -9.04
N LEU A 124 11.89 2.77 -8.73
CA LEU A 124 12.44 4.12 -8.83
C LEU A 124 12.72 4.72 -7.45
N ASN A 125 13.83 5.44 -7.30
CA ASN A 125 14.02 6.38 -6.21
C ASN A 125 13.52 7.76 -6.66
N ILE A 126 12.51 8.33 -6.00
CA ILE A 126 12.01 9.68 -6.32
C ILE A 126 12.10 10.52 -5.06
N SER A 127 12.90 11.58 -5.11
CA SER A 127 13.20 12.37 -3.92
C SER A 127 13.11 13.87 -4.10
N LYS A 128 12.80 14.58 -3.01
CA LYS A 128 12.87 16.05 -2.93
C LYS A 128 12.12 16.75 -4.05
N ALA A 129 10.89 16.33 -4.32
CA ALA A 129 10.03 16.95 -5.34
C ALA A 129 9.57 18.34 -4.88
N VAL A 130 10.21 19.41 -5.36
CA VAL A 130 9.90 20.78 -4.93
C VAL A 130 8.79 21.36 -5.79
N GLY A 131 7.79 21.98 -5.14
CA GLY A 131 6.66 22.63 -5.82
C GLY A 131 5.72 21.66 -6.53
N THR A 132 5.77 20.38 -6.19
CA THR A 132 4.98 19.31 -6.80
C THR A 132 5.01 18.04 -5.94
N ASP A 133 4.19 17.04 -6.26
CA ASP A 133 4.27 15.71 -5.65
C ASP A 133 5.38 14.88 -6.29
N ALA A 134 5.90 13.88 -5.57
CA ALA A 134 6.83 12.92 -6.20
C ALA A 134 6.13 12.13 -7.31
N ILE A 135 4.87 11.72 -7.11
CA ILE A 135 4.00 11.12 -8.12
C ILE A 135 2.61 11.74 -8.01
N THR A 136 2.10 12.29 -9.12
CA THR A 136 0.70 12.75 -9.23
C THR A 136 -0.05 11.87 -10.22
N VAL A 137 -1.22 11.38 -9.83
CA VAL A 137 -2.17 10.63 -10.66
C VAL A 137 -3.47 11.43 -10.72
N GLN A 138 -3.84 11.91 -11.91
CA GLN A 138 -4.98 12.79 -12.14
C GLN A 138 -5.81 12.25 -13.31
N GLY A 139 -7.12 12.03 -13.13
CA GLY A 139 -8.00 11.51 -14.19
C GLY A 139 -7.54 10.21 -14.83
N SER A 140 -6.70 9.43 -14.14
CA SER A 140 -5.98 8.31 -14.74
C SER A 140 -6.43 6.98 -14.16
N THR A 141 -6.34 5.92 -14.97
CA THR A 141 -6.84 4.60 -14.57
C THR A 141 -5.91 3.45 -14.92
N LYS A 142 -6.02 2.33 -14.19
CA LYS A 142 -5.14 1.16 -14.33
C LYS A 142 -3.68 1.58 -14.13
N VAL A 143 -3.38 1.92 -12.87
CA VAL A 143 -2.06 2.41 -12.46
C VAL A 143 -1.47 1.47 -11.43
N TRP A 144 -0.20 1.12 -11.60
CA TRP A 144 0.56 0.34 -10.64
C TRP A 144 1.84 1.08 -10.24
N ILE A 145 1.96 1.38 -8.96
CA ILE A 145 3.11 2.06 -8.35
C ILE A 145 3.77 1.03 -7.43
N ASP A 146 4.90 0.47 -7.85
CA ASP A 146 5.48 -0.71 -7.23
C ASP A 146 6.97 -0.58 -6.90
N HIS A 147 7.41 -1.02 -5.72
CA HIS A 147 8.83 -1.07 -5.37
C HIS A 147 9.58 0.26 -5.58
N ASN A 148 8.92 1.39 -5.35
CA ASN A 148 9.56 2.70 -5.42
C ASN A 148 10.02 3.14 -4.03
N SER A 149 11.05 3.97 -3.98
CA SER A 149 11.49 4.67 -2.76
C SER A 149 11.18 6.16 -2.91
N LEU A 150 10.17 6.63 -2.19
CA LEU A 150 9.67 8.01 -2.23
C LEU A 150 10.09 8.74 -0.96
N SER A 151 10.77 9.87 -1.08
CA SER A 151 11.23 10.61 0.10
C SER A 151 11.45 12.10 -0.10
N SER A 152 11.60 12.80 1.02
CA SER A 152 12.03 14.21 1.04
C SER A 152 12.90 14.46 2.26
N ASP A 153 12.58 15.49 3.05
CA ASP A 153 12.97 15.67 4.44
C ASP A 153 11.82 16.35 5.21
N ARG A 154 12.01 16.56 6.52
CA ARG A 154 11.04 17.28 7.38
C ARG A 154 11.58 18.61 7.92
N ASP A 155 12.69 19.08 7.37
CA ASP A 155 13.48 20.20 7.92
C ASP A 155 13.01 21.56 7.38
N HIS A 156 12.20 21.56 6.32
CA HIS A 156 11.72 22.77 5.63
C HIS A 156 10.24 23.11 5.94
N GLY A 157 9.63 22.40 6.89
CA GLY A 157 8.20 22.53 7.21
C GLY A 157 7.27 21.78 6.22
N LYS A 158 5.98 21.74 6.55
CA LYS A 158 5.01 20.82 5.92
C LYS A 158 4.60 21.16 4.48
N ASP A 159 4.82 22.39 4.03
CA ASP A 159 4.33 22.88 2.73
C ASP A 159 5.46 23.25 1.76
N TYR A 160 6.73 23.03 2.13
CA TYR A 160 7.85 23.19 1.19
C TYR A 160 7.83 22.09 0.12
N TYR A 161 7.64 20.86 0.56
CA TYR A 161 7.27 19.73 -0.29
C TYR A 161 5.75 19.54 -0.23
N ASP A 162 5.12 19.14 -1.34
CA ASP A 162 3.69 18.80 -1.34
C ASP A 162 3.46 17.36 -0.89
N GLY A 163 2.85 16.48 -1.69
CA GLY A 163 2.69 15.06 -1.36
C GLY A 163 3.83 14.16 -1.88
N LEU A 164 3.95 12.93 -1.38
CA LEU A 164 4.73 11.91 -2.12
C LEU A 164 3.88 11.27 -3.22
N LEU A 165 2.62 10.93 -2.94
CA LEU A 165 1.72 10.32 -3.92
C LEU A 165 0.30 10.85 -3.82
N ASP A 166 -0.15 11.59 -4.83
CA ASP A 166 -1.51 12.11 -4.88
C ASP A 166 -2.31 11.46 -6.02
N ILE A 167 -3.50 10.97 -5.71
CA ILE A 167 -4.44 10.29 -6.62
C ILE A 167 -5.75 11.07 -6.62
N THR A 168 -6.06 11.77 -7.69
CA THR A 168 -7.08 12.83 -7.68
C THR A 168 -7.91 12.82 -8.96
N HIS A 169 -8.99 13.60 -8.96
CA HIS A 169 -9.81 13.88 -10.14
C HIS A 169 -10.31 12.60 -10.82
N ALA A 170 -11.19 11.85 -10.14
CA ALA A 170 -11.76 10.59 -10.64
C ALA A 170 -10.73 9.53 -11.08
N SER A 171 -9.47 9.63 -10.65
CA SER A 171 -8.50 8.55 -10.86
C SER A 171 -9.01 7.26 -10.23
N ASP A 172 -8.73 6.12 -10.85
CA ASP A 172 -9.43 4.89 -10.49
C ASP A 172 -8.66 3.62 -10.84
N TYR A 173 -8.90 2.53 -10.11
CA TYR A 173 -8.19 1.27 -10.29
C TYR A 173 -6.67 1.43 -10.15
N VAL A 174 -6.24 1.82 -8.94
CA VAL A 174 -4.83 2.05 -8.59
C VAL A 174 -4.36 1.05 -7.54
N THR A 175 -3.21 0.42 -7.77
CA THR A 175 -2.48 -0.36 -6.77
C THR A 175 -1.14 0.31 -6.44
N VAL A 176 -0.86 0.46 -5.16
CA VAL A 176 0.36 1.00 -4.58
C VAL A 176 0.96 -0.10 -3.71
N SER A 177 2.03 -0.74 -4.17
CA SER A 177 2.57 -1.94 -3.52
C SER A 177 4.07 -1.87 -3.29
N TRP A 178 4.53 -2.41 -2.17
CA TRP A 178 5.97 -2.58 -1.90
C TRP A 178 6.82 -1.30 -2.00
N ASN A 179 6.22 -0.13 -1.86
CA ASN A 179 6.96 1.12 -1.89
C ASN A 179 7.48 1.48 -0.50
N THR A 180 8.53 2.28 -0.44
CA THR A 180 8.85 3.02 0.78
C THR A 180 8.44 4.48 0.64
N PHE A 181 7.83 5.02 1.69
CA PHE A 181 7.51 6.43 1.86
C PHE A 181 8.25 6.91 3.10
N LYS A 182 9.19 7.84 2.94
CA LYS A 182 10.09 8.22 4.03
C LYS A 182 10.26 9.72 4.19
N ASP A 183 10.42 10.14 5.45
CA ASP A 183 10.91 11.46 5.82
C ASP A 183 10.13 12.59 5.14
N HIS A 184 8.83 12.64 5.42
CA HIS A 184 7.93 13.54 4.73
C HIS A 184 6.70 13.92 5.57
N TYR A 185 6.03 15.03 5.23
CA TYR A 185 4.84 15.46 5.97
C TYR A 185 3.54 14.84 5.44
N LYS A 186 3.33 14.80 4.12
CA LYS A 186 2.05 14.41 3.50
C LYS A 186 2.23 13.16 2.62
N GLY A 187 2.07 11.98 3.20
CA GLY A 187 2.40 10.70 2.55
C GLY A 187 1.68 10.49 1.21
N SER A 188 0.38 10.27 1.26
CA SER A 188 -0.45 10.06 0.08
C SER A 188 -1.89 10.51 0.27
N LEU A 189 -2.41 11.24 -0.72
CA LEU A 189 -3.80 11.72 -0.78
C LEU A 189 -4.56 10.99 -1.90
N ALA A 190 -5.81 10.60 -1.62
CA ALA A 190 -6.76 10.13 -2.61
C ALA A 190 -8.06 10.95 -2.51
N GLY A 191 -8.32 11.80 -3.50
CA GLY A 191 -9.41 12.79 -3.47
C GLY A 191 -9.00 14.11 -2.79
N HIS A 192 -8.81 15.15 -3.61
CA HIS A 192 -8.11 16.38 -3.17
C HIS A 192 -8.98 17.35 -2.37
N SER A 193 -10.27 17.43 -2.65
CA SER A 193 -11.18 18.45 -2.09
C SER A 193 -12.53 17.87 -1.68
N ASP A 194 -13.06 18.34 -0.55
CA ASP A 194 -14.43 18.04 -0.09
C ASP A 194 -15.49 18.52 -1.09
N SER A 195 -15.19 19.55 -1.88
CA SER A 195 -16.10 20.11 -2.89
C SER A 195 -16.07 19.38 -4.25
N ASN A 196 -15.27 18.32 -4.39
CA ASN A 196 -15.11 17.61 -5.68
C ASN A 196 -16.01 16.37 -5.82
N ALA A 197 -17.07 16.27 -5.01
CA ALA A 197 -17.93 15.10 -4.97
C ALA A 197 -18.52 14.71 -6.34
N SER A 198 -18.84 15.68 -7.21
CA SER A 198 -19.42 15.41 -8.53
C SER A 198 -18.49 14.68 -9.48
N GLU A 199 -17.17 14.84 -9.31
CA GLU A 199 -16.17 14.13 -10.09
C GLU A 199 -15.71 12.85 -9.37
N ASP A 200 -15.47 12.90 -8.06
CA ASP A 200 -14.79 11.80 -7.34
C ASP A 200 -15.73 10.68 -6.85
N THR A 201 -17.04 10.94 -6.70
CA THR A 201 -18.00 9.92 -6.24
C THR A 201 -18.13 8.79 -7.25
N GLY A 202 -17.92 7.55 -6.81
CA GLY A 202 -17.92 6.36 -7.67
C GLY A 202 -16.56 6.00 -8.27
N HIS A 203 -15.52 6.80 -7.99
CA HIS A 203 -14.15 6.59 -8.42
C HIS A 203 -13.21 6.36 -7.22
N LEU A 204 -11.89 6.60 -7.39
CA LEU A 204 -10.87 6.52 -6.35
C LEU A 204 -10.82 5.14 -5.67
N ARG A 205 -10.91 4.06 -6.46
CA ARG A 205 -10.68 2.69 -5.96
C ARG A 205 -9.18 2.41 -5.89
N VAL A 206 -8.67 2.36 -4.67
CA VAL A 206 -7.23 2.30 -4.38
C VAL A 206 -6.88 1.12 -3.49
N THR A 207 -5.78 0.45 -3.79
CA THR A 207 -5.20 -0.59 -2.94
C THR A 207 -3.79 -0.21 -2.52
N TYR A 208 -3.49 -0.30 -1.23
CA TYR A 208 -2.16 -0.11 -0.67
C TYR A 208 -1.76 -1.39 0.04
N HIS A 209 -0.68 -2.04 -0.39
CA HIS A 209 -0.17 -3.19 0.34
C HIS A 209 1.33 -3.31 0.41
N HIS A 210 1.82 -3.88 1.51
CA HIS A 210 3.25 -4.13 1.72
C HIS A 210 4.13 -2.87 1.58
N ASN A 211 3.55 -1.68 1.77
CA ASN A 211 4.32 -0.44 1.76
C ASN A 211 4.90 -0.17 3.13
N TRP A 212 6.09 0.45 3.15
CA TRP A 212 6.72 0.96 4.36
C TRP A 212 6.59 2.48 4.45
N PHE A 213 5.74 2.95 5.36
CA PHE A 213 5.66 4.36 5.71
C PHE A 213 6.50 4.61 6.96
N ASN A 214 7.62 5.31 6.83
CA ASN A 214 8.56 5.54 7.93
C ASN A 214 8.85 7.03 8.11
N ASN A 215 8.57 7.57 9.29
CA ASN A 215 8.71 9.00 9.56
C ASN A 215 7.91 9.87 8.56
N VAL A 216 6.67 9.45 8.28
CA VAL A 216 5.69 10.19 7.49
C VAL A 216 4.63 10.75 8.43
N ASN A 217 4.45 12.07 8.45
CA ASN A 217 3.63 12.70 9.50
C ASN A 217 2.14 12.39 9.38
N SER A 218 1.54 12.58 8.20
CA SER A 218 0.12 12.34 7.97
C SER A 218 -0.20 11.87 6.56
N ARG A 219 -1.48 11.53 6.33
CA ARG A 219 -2.03 11.05 5.06
C ARG A 219 -1.41 9.71 4.63
N ILE A 220 -1.77 8.61 5.30
CA ILE A 220 -1.22 7.26 5.02
C ILE A 220 -2.35 6.22 4.81
N PRO A 221 -3.04 6.24 3.66
CA PRO A 221 -3.33 7.42 2.85
C PRO A 221 -4.42 8.27 3.52
N SER A 222 -4.72 9.43 2.94
CA SER A 222 -5.95 10.16 3.24
C SER A 222 -6.93 10.04 2.08
N LEU A 223 -8.04 9.33 2.27
CA LEU A 223 -9.03 9.03 1.24
C LEU A 223 -10.32 9.84 1.44
N ARG A 224 -10.85 10.38 0.34
CA ARG A 224 -12.19 10.96 0.23
C ARG A 224 -13.01 10.24 -0.83
N PHE A 225 -14.32 10.11 -0.61
CA PHE A 225 -15.36 9.55 -1.51
C PHE A 225 -15.20 8.09 -1.97
N GLY A 226 -13.97 7.64 -2.23
CA GLY A 226 -13.67 6.37 -2.87
C GLY A 226 -13.71 5.17 -1.94
N THR A 227 -13.16 4.05 -2.45
CA THR A 227 -13.03 2.79 -1.73
C THR A 227 -11.56 2.39 -1.63
N GLY A 228 -11.07 2.23 -0.41
CA GLY A 228 -9.68 1.90 -0.12
C GLY A 228 -9.53 0.55 0.54
N HIS A 229 -8.57 -0.24 0.08
CA HIS A 229 -8.07 -1.42 0.79
C HIS A 229 -6.62 -1.19 1.19
N PHE A 230 -6.37 -1.08 2.49
CA PHE A 230 -5.07 -0.83 3.08
C PHE A 230 -4.67 -2.06 3.89
N TYR A 231 -3.82 -2.93 3.33
CA TYR A 231 -3.47 -4.19 3.99
C TYR A 231 -1.98 -4.52 4.00
N ASP A 232 -1.51 -5.22 5.03
CA ASP A 232 -0.10 -5.64 5.19
C ASP A 232 0.92 -4.48 5.05
N ASN A 233 0.54 -3.25 5.40
CA ASN A 233 1.47 -2.12 5.38
C ASN A 233 2.16 -1.99 6.74
N TYR A 234 3.40 -1.50 6.72
CA TYR A 234 4.15 -1.17 7.93
C TYR A 234 4.26 0.34 8.10
N VAL A 235 3.66 0.89 9.16
CA VAL A 235 3.61 2.33 9.42
C VAL A 235 4.34 2.65 10.72
N VAL A 236 5.34 3.51 10.64
CA VAL A 236 6.22 3.87 11.75
C VAL A 236 6.35 5.39 11.89
N GLY A 237 6.07 5.91 13.09
CA GLY A 237 6.36 7.30 13.44
C GLY A 237 5.36 8.33 12.90
N ALA A 238 4.12 7.93 12.62
CA ALA A 238 3.10 8.84 12.10
C ALA A 238 2.33 9.58 13.22
N ASP A 239 1.97 10.85 12.98
CA ASP A 239 1.03 11.55 13.85
C ASP A 239 -0.39 11.01 13.61
N THR A 240 -0.77 10.89 12.34
CA THR A 240 -2.01 10.23 11.91
C THR A 240 -1.74 9.40 10.67
N ALA A 241 -2.25 8.17 10.58
CA ALA A 241 -2.04 7.34 9.40
C ALA A 241 -3.25 7.38 8.44
N VAL A 242 -4.13 6.39 8.50
CA VAL A 242 -5.24 6.22 7.55
C VAL A 242 -6.35 7.21 7.85
N HIS A 243 -6.71 8.05 6.88
CA HIS A 243 -7.92 8.87 6.98
C HIS A 243 -8.96 8.36 5.98
N SER A 244 -10.20 8.20 6.43
CA SER A 244 -11.35 7.89 5.57
C SER A 244 -12.42 8.96 5.77
N ARG A 245 -12.64 9.80 4.76
CA ARG A 245 -13.42 11.05 4.88
C ARG A 245 -14.44 11.18 3.75
N MET A 246 -15.38 12.10 3.87
CA MET A 246 -16.37 12.43 2.83
C MET A 246 -17.08 11.17 2.29
N GLY A 247 -17.57 10.31 3.18
CA GLY A 247 -18.26 9.07 2.82
C GLY A 247 -17.38 7.93 2.27
N ALA A 248 -16.06 8.10 2.24
CA ALA A 248 -15.13 7.04 1.80
C ALA A 248 -15.31 5.74 2.59
N GLN A 249 -15.04 4.61 1.93
CA GLN A 249 -15.11 3.27 2.51
C GLN A 249 -13.70 2.68 2.61
N MET A 250 -13.21 2.41 3.81
CA MET A 250 -11.86 1.87 4.02
C MET A 250 -11.89 0.50 4.71
N LEU A 251 -11.20 -0.48 4.14
CA LEU A 251 -10.84 -1.73 4.82
C LEU A 251 -9.36 -1.67 5.22
N VAL A 252 -9.09 -1.71 6.52
CA VAL A 252 -7.74 -1.67 7.10
C VAL A 252 -7.45 -3.05 7.69
N GLU A 253 -6.62 -3.85 7.00
CA GLU A 253 -6.41 -5.27 7.29
C GLU A 253 -4.95 -5.62 7.57
N ASN A 254 -4.66 -6.32 8.67
CA ASN A 254 -3.35 -6.92 8.97
C ASN A 254 -2.14 -5.96 8.93
N ASN A 255 -2.34 -4.65 9.04
CA ASN A 255 -1.25 -3.68 9.06
C ASN A 255 -0.55 -3.65 10.42
N VAL A 256 0.70 -3.20 10.43
CA VAL A 256 1.49 -3.01 11.65
C VAL A 256 1.78 -1.52 11.84
N PHE A 257 1.42 -0.99 13.01
CA PHE A 257 1.68 0.38 13.41
C PHE A 257 2.68 0.42 14.56
N ARG A 258 3.67 1.32 14.52
CA ARG A 258 4.65 1.53 15.59
C ARG A 258 4.94 3.00 15.77
N SER A 259 4.96 3.47 17.02
CA SER A 259 5.18 4.90 17.31
C SER A 259 4.23 5.81 16.51
N THR A 260 3.03 5.32 16.21
CA THR A 260 1.98 6.04 15.49
C THR A 260 0.97 6.51 16.52
N LYS A 261 0.56 7.78 16.49
CA LYS A 261 -0.42 8.27 17.48
C LYS A 261 -1.84 7.82 17.13
N VAL A 262 -2.29 8.08 15.91
CA VAL A 262 -3.62 7.67 15.40
C VAL A 262 -3.46 6.79 14.18
N ALA A 263 -3.82 5.52 14.27
CA ALA A 263 -3.71 4.57 13.16
C ALA A 263 -4.81 4.79 12.09
N VAL A 264 -6.03 5.06 12.54
CA VAL A 264 -7.19 5.26 11.65
C VAL A 264 -8.08 6.36 12.20
N THR A 265 -8.53 7.27 11.35
CA THR A 265 -9.51 8.31 11.69
C THR A 265 -10.56 8.46 10.59
N THR A 266 -11.83 8.67 10.97
CA THR A 266 -12.93 8.90 10.03
C THR A 266 -13.57 10.28 10.12
N ASN A 267 -13.23 11.06 11.15
CA ASN A 267 -13.94 12.27 11.55
C ASN A 267 -13.01 13.48 11.77
N ARG A 268 -11.95 13.57 10.96
CA ARG A 268 -11.00 14.70 10.95
C ARG A 268 -10.98 15.42 9.61
N ASP A 269 -10.72 16.72 9.67
CA ASP A 269 -10.29 17.56 8.54
C ASP A 269 -11.24 17.59 7.31
N SER A 270 -12.50 17.18 7.48
CA SER A 270 -13.53 17.19 6.44
C SER A 270 -14.93 17.38 7.03
N GLU A 271 -15.86 17.90 6.23
CA GLU A 271 -17.23 18.21 6.67
C GLU A 271 -18.09 16.98 6.96
N THR A 272 -17.82 15.87 6.27
CA THR A 272 -18.54 14.61 6.44
C THR A 272 -17.56 13.49 6.77
N ASP A 273 -17.92 12.68 7.76
CA ASP A 273 -17.15 11.51 8.14
C ASP A 273 -17.10 10.47 7.01
N GLY A 274 -16.04 9.67 6.98
CA GLY A 274 -16.01 8.44 6.21
C GLY A 274 -16.35 7.23 7.06
N TYR A 275 -15.98 6.07 6.53
CA TYR A 275 -16.23 4.76 7.14
C TYR A 275 -14.95 3.92 7.14
N ALA A 276 -14.74 3.14 8.20
CA ALA A 276 -13.61 2.22 8.28
C ALA A 276 -13.99 0.88 8.94
N ASN A 277 -13.50 -0.20 8.36
CA ASN A 277 -13.56 -1.56 8.91
C ASN A 277 -12.14 -2.04 9.19
N LEU A 278 -11.89 -2.53 10.40
CA LEU A 278 -10.57 -3.01 10.84
C LEU A 278 -10.61 -4.51 11.07
N ARG A 279 -9.57 -5.23 10.64
CA ARG A 279 -9.34 -6.63 11.05
C ARG A 279 -7.86 -6.99 11.09
N GLY A 280 -7.46 -7.76 12.10
CA GLY A 280 -6.12 -8.34 12.22
C GLY A 280 -4.95 -7.36 12.34
N ASN A 281 -5.18 -6.06 12.45
CA ASN A 281 -4.11 -5.06 12.60
C ASN A 281 -3.41 -5.18 13.95
N ASP A 282 -2.09 -5.00 13.94
CA ASP A 282 -1.30 -4.73 15.15
C ASP A 282 -1.12 -3.22 15.29
N LEU A 283 -1.93 -2.61 16.17
CA LEU A 283 -1.94 -1.16 16.37
C LEU A 283 -0.72 -0.62 17.12
N GLY A 284 0.07 -1.47 17.78
CA GLY A 284 1.27 -1.05 18.53
C GLY A 284 1.06 0.12 19.51
N GLY A 285 -0.15 0.24 20.08
CA GLY A 285 -0.53 1.32 21.01
C GLY A 285 -1.13 2.56 20.35
N ALA A 286 -1.23 2.63 19.03
CA ALA A 286 -1.93 3.71 18.33
C ALA A 286 -3.43 3.71 18.65
N THR A 287 -4.03 4.90 18.73
CA THR A 287 -5.48 5.05 18.87
C THR A 287 -6.18 4.90 17.52
N THR A 288 -7.50 4.72 17.57
CA THR A 288 -8.40 4.79 16.40
C THR A 288 -9.55 5.72 16.71
N GLU A 289 -9.93 6.54 15.74
CA GLU A 289 -10.99 7.53 15.82
C GLU A 289 -12.02 7.23 14.73
N ILE A 290 -12.73 6.12 14.91
CA ILE A 290 -13.70 5.62 13.94
C ILE A 290 -15.09 5.92 14.49
N SER A 291 -15.78 6.86 13.87
CA SER A 291 -17.15 7.23 14.25
C SER A 291 -18.19 6.22 13.75
N GLN A 292 -17.90 5.51 12.66
CA GLN A 292 -18.81 4.53 12.06
C GLN A 292 -18.09 3.49 11.17
N SER A 293 -18.65 2.27 11.15
CA SER A 293 -18.20 1.18 10.29
C SER A 293 -18.91 1.18 8.94
N GLY A 294 -18.20 0.76 7.89
CA GLY A 294 -18.67 0.80 6.51
C GLY A 294 -19.20 -0.52 5.99
N SER A 295 -19.71 -0.53 4.76
CA SER A 295 -20.14 -1.76 4.07
C SER A 295 -19.00 -2.50 3.36
N PHE A 296 -17.86 -1.84 3.13
CA PHE A 296 -16.70 -2.46 2.48
C PHE A 296 -15.94 -3.36 3.47
N THR A 297 -16.32 -4.64 3.54
CA THR A 297 -15.73 -5.64 4.44
C THR A 297 -14.95 -6.73 3.70
N SER A 298 -15.05 -6.77 2.38
CA SER A 298 -14.31 -7.67 1.50
C SER A 298 -14.00 -6.98 0.18
N PRO A 299 -12.75 -7.06 -0.31
CA PRO A 299 -12.42 -6.58 -1.64
C PRO A 299 -13.00 -7.51 -2.73
N PRO A 300 -13.28 -6.99 -3.94
CA PRO A 300 -13.87 -7.76 -5.05
C PRO A 300 -12.81 -8.49 -5.91
N TYR A 301 -11.64 -8.81 -5.35
CA TYR A 301 -10.53 -9.44 -6.07
C TYR A 301 -9.86 -10.51 -5.19
N GLY A 302 -9.18 -11.46 -5.83
CA GLY A 302 -8.34 -12.45 -5.13
C GLY A 302 -7.05 -11.81 -4.61
N TYR A 303 -6.68 -12.13 -3.38
CA TYR A 303 -5.43 -11.71 -2.74
C TYR A 303 -5.10 -12.67 -1.60
N SER A 304 -3.90 -12.55 -1.04
CA SER A 304 -3.50 -13.25 0.17
C SER A 304 -2.90 -12.22 1.11
N ALA A 305 -3.51 -12.04 2.27
CA ALA A 305 -2.93 -11.23 3.33
C ALA A 305 -2.04 -12.11 4.22
N GLU A 306 -0.85 -11.62 4.55
CA GLU A 306 -0.02 -12.26 5.56
C GLU A 306 -0.51 -11.92 6.96
N ALA A 307 -0.04 -12.66 7.97
CA ALA A 307 -0.34 -12.31 9.36
C ALA A 307 0.42 -11.04 9.74
N ALA A 308 -0.20 -10.13 10.51
CA ALA A 308 0.43 -8.89 10.96
C ALA A 308 1.79 -9.12 11.67
N SER A 309 2.01 -10.28 12.30
CA SER A 309 3.29 -10.65 12.91
C SER A 309 4.46 -10.75 11.91
N SER A 310 4.17 -11.01 10.63
CA SER A 310 5.18 -11.17 9.56
C SER A 310 5.42 -9.87 8.79
N VAL A 311 4.41 -8.99 8.73
CA VAL A 311 4.42 -7.76 7.91
C VAL A 311 5.65 -6.89 8.11
N ALA A 312 6.03 -6.62 9.36
CA ALA A 312 7.21 -5.77 9.61
C ALA A 312 8.49 -6.36 9.00
N SER A 313 8.70 -7.68 9.09
CA SER A 313 9.86 -8.35 8.49
C SER A 313 9.77 -8.43 6.97
N SER A 314 8.61 -8.80 6.43
CA SER A 314 8.39 -8.92 4.98
C SER A 314 8.59 -7.56 4.30
N VAL A 315 7.91 -6.53 4.79
CA VAL A 315 7.95 -5.17 4.25
C VAL A 315 9.34 -4.55 4.35
N THR A 316 10.04 -4.67 5.48
CA THR A 316 11.40 -4.10 5.59
C THR A 316 12.43 -4.83 4.73
N ALA A 317 12.21 -6.12 4.41
CA ALA A 317 13.06 -6.88 3.52
C ALA A 317 12.81 -6.58 2.03
N GLY A 318 11.53 -6.44 1.65
CA GLY A 318 11.09 -6.37 0.25
C GLY A 318 10.76 -4.97 -0.27
N ALA A 319 10.32 -4.02 0.56
CA ALA A 319 9.84 -2.74 0.03
C ALA A 319 10.97 -1.81 -0.45
N GLY A 320 10.70 -1.08 -1.53
CA GLY A 320 11.53 -0.02 -2.10
C GLY A 320 12.34 -0.43 -3.33
N ALA A 321 13.04 0.53 -3.89
CA ALA A 321 13.89 0.31 -5.06
C ALA A 321 15.06 -0.65 -4.74
N GLY A 322 15.44 -1.46 -5.73
CA GLY A 322 16.49 -2.47 -5.66
C GLY A 322 16.03 -3.84 -5.17
N LYS A 323 14.73 -4.11 -5.16
CA LYS A 323 14.13 -5.30 -4.53
C LYS A 323 13.24 -6.14 -5.44
N ILE A 324 13.25 -5.84 -6.75
CA ILE A 324 12.54 -6.60 -7.79
C ILE A 324 13.43 -7.58 -8.53
#